data_AF-A0A928FUS1-F1
#
_entry.id   AF-A0A928FUS1-F1
#
_cell.length_a   1.000
_cell.length_b   1.000
_cell.length_c   1.000
_cell.angle_alpha   90.00
_cell.angle_beta   90.00
_cell.angle_gamma   90.00
#
_symmetry.space_group_name_H-M   'P 1'
#
loop_
_entity.id
_entity.type
_entity.pdbx_description
1 polymer ?
#
loop_
_entity_poly.entity_id
_entity_poly.type
_entity_poly.pdbx_seq_one_letter_code
_entity_poly.pdbx_strand_id
1 'polypeptide(L)'
;MNSKLTAEGIMGAAMRMGAELSGGEFPISVFPHKIQRIITELHASQGYPIDYIAAAMLSALAVSIGNSHLAQVKRGWVESPILYMALIGRPGANKSHPLSFAFHPFIQHDYRHNKEYQEQYAEYERTMSMTKKERLEACKDEFPIPPKRSRFLVSDITPEGLSLIHAQNPRGLCLWSDELSAWFKNFNRYNNGSEEQFWLSVFNAKPTISDRKSSQSSIFIKRPYISVVGTIQQKILGELGKGERANNGFIDRILFVMPQSVQKSRWSDRETPEEMEQEWQRIIGRLIEQECEFNEQGELQSHRLPFREAAKQELYAWQHENARKCDLESNEALLGIYCKLEIYIIRFALIIQLARWTCGECDKEAIDIESVRRAIELA
;
A
#
# COMPACT_ATOMS: atom_id res chain seq x y z
N MET A 1 19.60 -17.31 35.79
CA MET A 1 19.51 -18.28 34.69
C MET A 1 19.18 -17.51 33.42
N ASN A 2 20.16 -17.38 32.53
CA ASN A 2 20.03 -16.67 31.25
C ASN A 2 19.05 -17.42 30.34
N SER A 3 17.80 -16.97 30.26
CA SER A 3 16.93 -17.36 29.16
C SER A 3 17.51 -16.71 27.89
N LYS A 4 18.09 -17.51 27.00
CA LYS A 4 18.41 -17.08 25.64
C LYS A 4 17.12 -16.47 25.06
N LEU A 5 17.13 -15.17 24.78
CA LEU A 5 16.09 -14.49 24.02
C LEU A 5 16.00 -15.17 22.65
N THR A 6 15.05 -16.08 22.49
CA THR A 6 14.72 -16.65 21.19
C THR A 6 13.86 -15.65 20.44
N ALA A 7 13.98 -15.61 19.11
CA ALA A 7 13.18 -14.70 18.29
C ALA A 7 11.66 -14.99 18.37
N GLU A 8 11.28 -16.23 18.72
CA GLU A 8 9.91 -16.59 19.16
C GLU A 8 9.48 -15.87 20.44
N GLY A 9 10.41 -15.65 21.38
CA GLY A 9 10.19 -14.87 22.58
C GLY A 9 10.01 -13.38 22.30
N ILE A 10 10.72 -12.83 21.31
CA ILE A 10 10.64 -11.41 20.91
C ILE A 10 9.37 -11.12 20.13
N MET A 11 8.99 -11.94 19.14
CA MET A 11 7.71 -11.77 18.43
C MET A 11 6.52 -12.17 19.29
N GLY A 12 6.66 -13.20 20.14
CA GLY A 12 5.67 -13.50 21.16
C GLY A 12 5.54 -12.38 22.20
N ALA A 13 6.63 -11.70 22.55
CA ALA A 13 6.59 -10.50 23.39
C ALA A 13 6.00 -9.31 22.63
N ALA A 14 6.39 -9.02 21.39
CA ALA A 14 5.81 -7.94 20.58
C ALA A 14 4.33 -8.19 20.25
N MET A 15 3.88 -9.44 20.16
CA MET A 15 2.46 -9.80 20.03
C MET A 15 1.71 -9.75 21.36
N ARG A 16 2.32 -10.17 22.47
CA ARG A 16 1.73 -10.03 23.82
C ARG A 16 1.66 -8.57 24.23
N MET A 17 2.71 -7.81 23.99
CA MET A 17 2.78 -6.36 24.16
C MET A 17 1.89 -5.65 23.15
N GLY A 18 1.81 -6.11 21.90
CA GLY A 18 0.85 -5.65 20.92
C GLY A 18 -0.59 -5.87 21.40
N ALA A 19 -0.89 -7.02 22.02
CA ALA A 19 -2.17 -7.30 22.67
C ALA A 19 -2.41 -6.50 23.96
N GLU A 20 -1.36 -6.18 24.72
CA GLU A 20 -1.42 -5.27 25.89
C GLU A 20 -1.56 -3.79 25.48
N LEU A 21 -1.02 -3.39 24.32
CA LEU A 21 -1.15 -2.07 23.71
C LEU A 21 -2.50 -1.89 23.01
N SER A 22 -3.04 -2.95 22.40
CA SER A 22 -4.32 -2.96 21.67
C SER A 22 -5.49 -3.36 22.57
N GLY A 23 -5.66 -2.70 23.71
CA GLY A 23 -6.89 -2.82 24.51
C GLY A 23 -8.14 -2.16 23.88
N GLY A 24 -8.02 -1.54 22.71
CA GLY A 24 -9.07 -0.74 22.06
C GLY A 24 -9.53 -1.31 20.72
N GLU A 25 -10.78 -0.98 20.35
CA GLU A 25 -11.33 -1.21 19.02
C GLU A 25 -10.63 -0.32 17.96
N PHE A 26 -10.56 -0.77 16.70
CA PHE A 26 -10.01 0.06 15.62
C PHE A 26 -10.75 1.41 15.54
N PRO A 27 -10.05 2.56 15.52
CA PRO A 27 -10.68 3.88 15.55
C PRO A 27 -11.27 4.23 14.17
N ILE A 28 -12.48 3.78 13.86
CA ILE A 28 -13.12 4.07 12.56
C ILE A 28 -13.35 5.57 12.33
N SER A 29 -13.39 6.38 13.41
CA SER A 29 -13.46 7.85 13.44
C SER A 29 -12.39 8.52 12.56
N VAL A 30 -11.24 7.87 12.34
CA VAL A 30 -10.15 8.40 11.51
C VAL A 30 -10.54 8.54 10.04
N PHE A 31 -11.56 7.81 9.58
CA PHE A 31 -12.06 7.92 8.21
C PHE A 31 -13.13 9.00 8.06
N PRO A 32 -13.36 9.52 6.85
CA PRO A 32 -14.54 10.32 6.52
C PRO A 32 -15.86 9.58 6.79
N HIS A 33 -16.94 10.30 7.06
CA HIS A 33 -18.25 9.74 7.43
C HIS A 33 -18.79 8.73 6.39
N LYS A 34 -18.55 8.98 5.10
CA LYS A 34 -18.95 8.07 4.03
C LYS A 34 -18.26 6.72 4.13
N ILE A 35 -16.96 6.72 4.42
CA ILE A 35 -16.16 5.50 4.58
C ILE A 35 -16.53 4.79 5.88
N GLN A 36 -16.76 5.53 6.98
CA GLN A 36 -17.26 4.96 8.23
C GLN A 36 -18.57 4.18 8.02
N ARG A 37 -19.53 4.76 7.29
CA ARG A 37 -20.80 4.10 6.95
C ARG A 37 -20.58 2.80 6.20
N ILE A 38 -19.69 2.78 5.20
CA ILE A 38 -19.35 1.56 4.44
C ILE A 38 -18.77 0.48 5.36
N ILE A 39 -17.85 0.84 6.25
CA ILE A 39 -17.25 -0.08 7.22
C ILE A 39 -18.32 -0.70 8.13
N THR A 40 -19.17 0.13 8.73
CA THR A 40 -20.23 -0.33 9.64
C THR A 40 -21.27 -1.19 8.92
N GLU A 41 -21.66 -0.83 7.69
CA GLU A 41 -22.61 -1.61 6.90
C GLU A 41 -22.05 -2.97 6.53
N LEU A 42 -20.80 -3.06 6.05
CA LEU A 42 -20.14 -4.35 5.74
C LEU A 42 -19.98 -5.23 6.98
N HIS A 43 -19.66 -4.63 8.12
CA HIS A 43 -19.61 -5.37 9.38
C HIS A 43 -20.99 -5.95 9.73
N ALA A 44 -22.05 -5.14 9.62
CA ALA A 44 -23.39 -5.53 10.02
C ALA A 44 -24.07 -6.50 9.04
N SER A 45 -23.80 -6.40 7.74
CA SER A 45 -24.37 -7.27 6.71
C SER A 45 -23.58 -8.57 6.54
N GLN A 46 -22.25 -8.48 6.39
CA GLN A 46 -21.38 -9.61 6.04
C GLN A 46 -20.64 -10.22 7.25
N GLY A 47 -20.69 -9.57 8.41
CA GLY A 47 -19.96 -10.03 9.60
C GLY A 47 -18.44 -9.96 9.45
N TYR A 48 -17.94 -9.09 8.57
CA TYR A 48 -16.50 -8.87 8.39
C TYR A 48 -15.92 -8.10 9.58
N PRO A 49 -14.77 -8.50 10.16
CA PRO A 49 -14.13 -7.73 11.22
C PRO A 49 -13.80 -6.29 10.79
N ILE A 50 -14.15 -5.32 11.62
CA ILE A 50 -13.96 -3.88 11.35
C ILE A 50 -12.50 -3.58 11.01
N ASP A 51 -11.56 -4.14 11.77
CA ASP A 51 -10.12 -3.93 11.59
C ASP A 51 -9.68 -4.34 10.19
N TYR A 52 -10.15 -5.48 9.67
CA TYR A 52 -9.80 -5.94 8.32
C TYR A 52 -10.41 -5.07 7.22
N ILE A 53 -11.65 -4.61 7.41
CA ILE A 53 -12.29 -3.70 6.44
C ILE A 53 -11.53 -2.37 6.40
N ALA A 54 -11.36 -1.74 7.56
CA ALA A 54 -10.69 -0.46 7.72
C ALA A 54 -9.26 -0.48 7.16
N ALA A 55 -8.49 -1.51 7.51
CA ALA A 55 -7.15 -1.74 7.00
C ALA A 55 -7.13 -1.89 5.47
N ALA A 56 -7.97 -2.76 4.91
CA ALA A 56 -8.03 -2.98 3.48
C ALA A 56 -8.41 -1.68 2.72
N MET A 57 -9.38 -0.91 3.24
CA MET A 57 -9.78 0.37 2.67
C MET A 57 -8.66 1.42 2.77
N LEU A 58 -7.90 1.47 3.87
CA LEU A 58 -6.73 2.34 3.99
C LEU A 58 -5.65 2.00 2.97
N SER A 59 -5.35 0.72 2.78
CA SER A 59 -4.42 0.26 1.72
C SER A 59 -4.91 0.60 0.32
N ALA A 60 -6.20 0.44 0.04
CA ALA A 60 -6.79 0.82 -1.24
C ALA A 60 -6.67 2.33 -1.48
N LEU A 61 -6.94 3.17 -0.47
CA LEU A 61 -6.76 4.62 -0.57
C LEU A 61 -5.29 4.97 -0.87
N ALA A 62 -4.34 4.41 -0.12
CA ALA A 62 -2.91 4.58 -0.37
C ALA A 62 -2.56 4.25 -1.84
N VAL A 63 -2.94 3.07 -2.33
CA VAL A 63 -2.66 2.63 -3.70
C VAL A 63 -3.30 3.55 -4.74
N SER A 64 -4.54 4.00 -4.51
CA SER A 64 -5.23 4.92 -5.43
C SER A 64 -4.59 6.30 -5.50
N ILE A 65 -3.89 6.74 -4.44
CA ILE A 65 -3.08 7.96 -4.46
C ILE A 65 -1.81 7.68 -5.26
N GLY A 66 -1.03 6.68 -4.85
CA GLY A 66 0.23 6.35 -5.53
C GLY A 66 1.21 7.52 -5.56
N ASN A 67 1.89 7.70 -6.68
CA ASN A 67 2.79 8.82 -6.94
C ASN A 67 2.07 10.11 -7.39
N SER A 68 0.73 10.18 -7.39
CA SER A 68 0.07 11.43 -7.80
C SER A 68 0.24 12.55 -6.76
N HIS A 69 0.28 12.20 -5.47
CA HIS A 69 0.45 13.15 -4.38
C HIS A 69 1.52 12.68 -3.38
N LEU A 70 2.23 13.64 -2.80
CA LEU A 70 3.26 13.41 -1.77
C LEU A 70 3.02 14.36 -0.59
N ALA A 71 3.32 13.89 0.62
CA ALA A 71 3.29 14.74 1.81
C ALA A 71 4.61 15.50 1.91
N GLN A 72 4.57 16.83 2.04
CA GLN A 72 5.76 17.66 2.17
C GLN A 72 5.87 18.26 3.57
N VAL A 73 6.71 17.66 4.42
CA VAL A 73 6.92 18.12 5.80
C VAL A 73 7.78 19.39 5.84
N LYS A 74 8.85 19.41 5.04
CA LYS A 74 9.75 20.57 4.84
C LYS A 74 10.42 20.49 3.47
N ARG A 75 11.13 21.55 3.09
CA ARG A 75 11.89 21.57 1.83
C ARG A 75 12.85 20.38 1.76
N GLY A 76 12.72 19.58 0.71
CA GLY A 76 13.54 18.38 0.47
C GLY A 76 13.10 17.12 1.21
N TRP A 77 12.13 17.20 2.14
CA TRP A 77 11.56 16.04 2.81
C TRP A 77 10.12 15.82 2.34
N VAL A 78 9.95 14.73 1.57
CA VAL A 78 8.67 14.33 1.02
C VAL A 78 8.43 12.83 1.22
N GLU A 79 7.24 12.46 1.67
CA GLU A 79 6.84 11.07 1.88
C GLU A 79 5.80 10.63 0.85
N SER A 80 5.99 9.42 0.33
CA SER A 80 4.99 8.73 -0.51
C SER A 80 4.08 7.90 0.39
N PRO A 81 2.76 7.78 0.11
CA PRO A 81 1.81 7.05 0.95
C PRO A 81 1.94 5.52 0.84
N ILE A 82 3.16 4.98 0.77
CA ILE A 82 3.42 3.53 0.64
C ILE A 82 3.07 2.82 1.94
N LEU A 83 2.22 1.80 1.88
CA LEU A 83 1.88 0.96 3.03
C LEU A 83 2.27 -0.50 2.77
N TYR A 84 2.90 -1.14 3.75
CA TYR A 84 3.03 -2.61 3.80
C TYR A 84 2.10 -3.12 4.88
N MET A 85 1.05 -3.84 4.49
CA MET A 85 -0.03 -4.23 5.39
C MET A 85 -0.30 -5.72 5.30
N ALA A 86 -0.47 -6.34 6.47
CA ALA A 86 -0.69 -7.77 6.62
C ALA A 86 -1.91 -8.04 7.51
N LEU A 87 -2.97 -8.59 6.92
CA LEU A 87 -4.17 -9.00 7.63
C LEU A 87 -3.97 -10.40 8.21
N ILE A 88 -3.85 -10.50 9.53
CA ILE A 88 -3.52 -11.73 10.25
C ILE A 88 -4.77 -12.34 10.86
N GLY A 89 -5.06 -13.59 10.49
CA GLY A 89 -6.09 -14.35 11.17
C GLY A 89 -5.94 -15.86 11.02
N ARG A 90 -6.70 -16.61 11.81
CA ARG A 90 -6.85 -18.06 11.62
C ARG A 90 -7.53 -18.37 10.27
N PRO A 91 -7.37 -19.59 9.73
CA PRO A 91 -8.20 -20.04 8.61
C PRO A 91 -9.70 -19.84 8.90
N GLY A 92 -10.44 -19.29 7.94
CA GLY A 92 -11.87 -18.96 8.11
C GLY A 92 -12.18 -17.69 8.89
N ALA A 93 -11.21 -16.81 9.15
CA ALA A 93 -11.43 -15.53 9.84
C ALA A 93 -12.00 -14.40 8.94
N ASN A 94 -12.49 -14.70 7.73
CA ASN A 94 -12.99 -13.70 6.76
C ASN A 94 -12.02 -12.54 6.45
N LYS A 95 -10.72 -12.83 6.37
CA LYS A 95 -9.67 -11.84 6.06
C LYS A 95 -9.61 -11.44 4.57
N SER A 96 -9.92 -12.36 3.67
CA SER A 96 -9.80 -12.17 2.22
C SER A 96 -10.94 -11.36 1.62
N HIS A 97 -12.17 -11.52 2.12
CA HIS A 97 -13.34 -10.83 1.57
C HIS A 97 -13.30 -9.29 1.72
N PRO A 98 -12.96 -8.72 2.89
CA PRO A 98 -12.77 -7.27 3.03
C PRO A 98 -11.70 -6.73 2.07
N LEU A 99 -10.62 -7.49 1.89
CA LEU A 99 -9.55 -7.15 0.97
C LEU A 99 -10.06 -7.12 -0.49
N SER A 100 -10.80 -8.13 -0.91
CA SER A 100 -11.42 -8.19 -2.24
C SER A 100 -12.43 -7.06 -2.46
N PHE A 101 -13.24 -6.72 -1.45
CA PHE A 101 -14.17 -5.58 -1.52
C PHE A 101 -13.43 -4.26 -1.71
N ALA A 102 -12.46 -3.98 -0.84
CA ALA A 102 -11.71 -2.73 -0.87
C ALA A 102 -10.95 -2.54 -2.20
N PHE A 103 -10.42 -3.64 -2.76
CA PHE A 103 -9.66 -3.62 -4.01
C PHE A 103 -10.49 -3.86 -5.28
N HIS A 104 -11.80 -4.07 -5.16
CA HIS A 104 -12.69 -4.30 -6.31
C HIS A 104 -12.57 -3.22 -7.40
N PRO A 105 -12.47 -1.91 -7.08
CA PRO A 105 -12.27 -0.88 -8.11
C PRO A 105 -11.00 -1.07 -8.95
N PHE A 106 -9.90 -1.53 -8.34
CA PHE A 106 -8.65 -1.80 -9.06
C PHE A 106 -8.76 -3.07 -9.91
N ILE A 107 -9.44 -4.10 -9.43
CA ILE A 107 -9.69 -5.33 -10.19
C ILE A 107 -10.48 -5.00 -11.46
N GLN A 108 -11.54 -4.19 -11.34
CA GLN A 108 -12.33 -3.75 -12.49
C GLN A 108 -11.51 -2.88 -13.47
N HIS A 109 -10.73 -1.93 -12.94
CA HIS A 109 -9.84 -1.08 -13.73
C HIS A 109 -8.84 -1.91 -14.53
N ASP A 110 -8.10 -2.80 -13.85
CA ASP A 110 -7.06 -3.62 -14.47
C ASP A 110 -7.66 -4.64 -15.46
N TYR A 111 -8.86 -5.17 -15.20
CA TYR A 111 -9.58 -6.03 -16.14
C TYR A 111 -9.95 -5.29 -17.43
N ARG A 112 -10.49 -4.06 -17.32
CA ARG A 112 -10.83 -3.22 -18.46
C ARG A 112 -9.60 -2.88 -19.30
N HIS A 113 -8.55 -2.38 -18.66
CA HIS A 113 -7.30 -2.04 -19.35
C HIS A 113 -6.58 -3.26 -19.92
N ASN A 114 -6.73 -4.45 -19.33
CA ASN A 114 -6.19 -5.67 -19.92
C ASN A 114 -6.90 -6.03 -21.23
N LYS A 115 -8.22 -5.84 -21.34
CA LYS A 115 -8.95 -6.04 -22.60
C LYS A 115 -8.50 -5.05 -23.67
N GLU A 116 -8.45 -3.77 -23.33
CA GLU A 116 -7.96 -2.72 -24.23
C GLU A 116 -6.53 -3.02 -24.71
N TYR A 117 -5.65 -3.43 -23.80
CA TYR A 117 -4.31 -3.86 -24.14
C TYR A 117 -4.29 -5.04 -25.10
N GLN A 118 -5.13 -6.07 -24.89
CA GLN A 118 -5.18 -7.24 -25.77
C GLN A 118 -5.58 -6.85 -27.20
N GLU A 119 -6.54 -5.95 -27.34
CA GLU A 119 -6.97 -5.42 -28.64
C GLU A 119 -5.85 -4.60 -29.31
N GLN A 120 -5.24 -3.66 -28.57
CA GLN A 120 -4.13 -2.84 -29.06
C GLN A 120 -2.91 -3.70 -29.44
N TYR A 121 -2.62 -4.73 -28.66
CA TYR A 121 -1.48 -5.61 -28.89
C TYR A 121 -1.70 -6.50 -30.12
N ALA A 122 -2.91 -7.03 -30.31
CA ALA A 122 -3.25 -7.75 -31.53
C ALA A 122 -3.13 -6.87 -32.78
N GLU A 123 -3.54 -5.60 -32.70
CA GLU A 123 -3.38 -4.63 -33.80
C GLU A 123 -1.91 -4.26 -34.06
N TYR A 124 -1.11 -4.12 -32.99
CA TYR A 124 0.33 -3.95 -33.07
C TYR A 124 1.00 -5.14 -33.79
N GLU A 125 0.65 -6.38 -33.43
CA GLU A 125 1.18 -7.59 -34.07
C GLU A 125 0.81 -7.68 -35.55
N ARG A 126 -0.45 -7.36 -35.91
CA ARG A 126 -0.88 -7.28 -37.32
C ARG A 126 -0.07 -6.24 -38.08
N THR A 127 0.07 -5.04 -37.54
CA THR A 127 0.86 -3.97 -38.16
C THR A 127 2.32 -4.40 -38.31
N MET A 128 2.88 -5.08 -37.32
CA MET A 128 4.25 -5.62 -37.36
C MET A 128 4.44 -6.74 -38.39
N SER A 129 3.41 -7.52 -38.71
CA SER A 129 3.47 -8.53 -39.78
C SER A 129 3.40 -7.96 -41.20
N MET A 130 2.91 -6.73 -41.36
CA MET A 130 2.90 -6.04 -42.66
C MET A 130 4.31 -5.63 -43.09
N THR A 131 4.56 -5.65 -44.39
CA THR A 131 5.76 -5.05 -44.98
C THR A 131 5.76 -3.53 -44.78
N LYS A 132 6.95 -2.91 -44.85
CA LYS A 132 7.08 -1.45 -44.76
C LYS A 132 6.19 -0.71 -45.77
N LYS A 133 6.04 -1.25 -46.98
CA LYS A 133 5.21 -0.65 -48.04
C LYS A 133 3.72 -0.69 -47.69
N GLU A 134 3.23 -1.85 -47.23
CA GLU A 134 1.83 -2.02 -46.82
C GLU A 134 1.47 -1.13 -45.63
N ARG A 135 2.39 -0.92 -44.67
CA ARG A 135 2.18 0.01 -43.55
C ARG A 135 1.98 1.44 -44.03
N LEU A 136 2.85 1.91 -44.93
CA LEU A 136 2.77 3.27 -45.47
C LEU A 136 1.50 3.47 -46.31
N GLU A 137 1.10 2.48 -47.11
CA GLU A 137 -0.15 2.50 -47.88
C GLU A 137 -1.40 2.52 -46.97
N ALA A 138 -1.36 1.81 -45.84
CA ALA A 138 -2.41 1.80 -44.84
C ALA A 138 -2.36 3.00 -43.86
N CYS A 139 -1.49 4.00 -44.10
CA CYS A 139 -1.28 5.16 -43.22
C CYS A 139 -0.94 4.77 -41.76
N LYS A 140 -0.21 3.67 -41.57
CA LYS A 140 0.30 3.19 -40.28
C LYS A 140 1.73 3.68 -40.04
N ASP A 141 2.12 3.79 -38.77
CA ASP A 141 3.49 4.14 -38.39
C ASP A 141 4.51 3.15 -38.96
N GLU A 142 5.65 3.67 -39.43
CA GLU A 142 6.74 2.86 -39.95
C GLU A 142 7.34 1.95 -38.86
N PHE A 143 7.43 2.49 -37.63
CA PHE A 143 7.92 1.81 -36.44
C PHE A 143 6.86 1.84 -35.34
N PRO A 144 5.87 0.92 -35.39
CA PRO A 144 4.86 0.81 -34.35
C PRO A 144 5.53 0.59 -32.99
N ILE A 145 5.01 1.25 -31.96
CA ILE A 145 5.47 1.09 -30.57
C ILE A 145 4.58 0.05 -29.89
N PRO A 146 5.13 -0.93 -29.16
CA PRO A 146 4.31 -1.89 -28.43
C PRO A 146 3.44 -1.16 -27.38
N PRO A 147 2.14 -1.47 -27.29
CA PRO A 147 1.28 -0.85 -26.30
C PRO A 147 1.74 -1.20 -24.88
N LYS A 148 1.42 -0.34 -23.92
CA LYS A 148 1.73 -0.54 -22.50
C LYS A 148 0.47 -0.96 -21.76
N ARG A 149 0.59 -1.93 -20.86
CA ARG A 149 -0.53 -2.36 -20.02
C ARG A 149 -0.62 -1.50 -18.76
N SER A 150 -1.67 -0.67 -18.70
CA SER A 150 -2.04 0.09 -17.50
C SER A 150 -2.60 -0.86 -16.45
N ARG A 151 -2.06 -0.81 -15.22
CA ARG A 151 -2.55 -1.60 -14.08
C ARG A 151 -2.01 -1.10 -12.75
N PHE A 152 -2.71 -1.43 -11.67
CA PHE A 152 -2.24 -1.22 -10.30
C PHE A 152 -1.78 -2.51 -9.64
N LEU A 153 -2.44 -3.65 -9.92
CA LEU A 153 -2.25 -4.87 -9.17
C LEU A 153 -1.21 -5.79 -9.81
N VAL A 154 -0.37 -6.35 -8.96
CA VAL A 154 0.58 -7.41 -9.30
C VAL A 154 0.56 -8.49 -8.23
N SER A 155 0.77 -9.73 -8.65
CA SER A 155 0.86 -10.90 -7.79
C SER A 155 1.96 -11.81 -8.32
N ASP A 156 2.69 -12.48 -7.44
CA ASP A 156 3.74 -13.46 -7.78
C ASP A 156 4.74 -12.97 -8.84
N ILE A 157 5.62 -12.05 -8.44
CA ILE A 157 6.57 -11.41 -9.34
C ILE A 157 7.94 -11.17 -8.72
N THR A 158 8.99 -11.31 -9.52
CA THR A 158 10.37 -10.99 -9.10
C THR A 158 10.58 -9.47 -9.05
N PRO A 159 11.54 -8.96 -8.25
CA PRO A 159 11.86 -7.53 -8.19
C PRO A 159 12.12 -6.87 -9.55
N GLU A 160 12.65 -7.62 -10.52
CA GLU A 160 13.01 -7.08 -11.83
C GLU A 160 11.84 -7.05 -12.80
N GLY A 161 10.98 -8.08 -12.77
CA GLY A 161 9.69 -8.01 -13.44
C GLY A 161 8.85 -6.85 -12.90
N LEU A 162 8.89 -6.67 -11.58
CA LEU A 162 8.21 -5.58 -10.89
C LEU A 162 8.75 -4.20 -11.31
N SER A 163 10.07 -4.05 -11.43
CA SER A 163 10.71 -2.82 -11.92
C SER A 163 10.31 -2.52 -13.38
N LEU A 164 10.25 -3.54 -14.24
CA LEU A 164 9.80 -3.37 -15.63
C LEU A 164 8.35 -2.87 -15.73
N ILE A 165 7.45 -3.46 -14.94
CA ILE A 165 6.04 -3.07 -14.95
C ILE A 165 5.88 -1.68 -14.35
N HIS A 166 6.60 -1.37 -13.28
CA HIS A 166 6.55 -0.07 -12.63
C HIS A 166 7.05 1.04 -13.56
N ALA A 167 8.06 0.78 -14.40
CA ALA A 167 8.51 1.73 -15.41
C ALA A 167 7.42 2.09 -16.44
N GLN A 168 6.45 1.20 -16.66
CA GLN A 168 5.29 1.45 -17.52
C GLN A 168 4.09 2.05 -16.76
N ASN A 169 4.07 1.94 -15.43
CA ASN A 169 2.98 2.33 -14.54
C ASN A 169 3.50 3.34 -13.50
N PRO A 170 3.78 4.60 -13.90
CA PRO A 170 4.49 5.58 -13.07
C PRO A 170 3.70 6.02 -11.83
N ARG A 171 2.37 5.83 -11.84
CA ARG A 171 1.51 6.04 -10.66
C ARG A 171 1.85 5.09 -9.51
N GLY A 172 2.42 3.93 -9.81
CA GLY A 172 2.80 2.93 -8.81
C GLY A 172 1.98 1.65 -8.89
N LEU A 173 2.41 0.67 -8.12
CA LEU A 173 1.85 -0.68 -8.09
C LEU A 173 1.45 -1.09 -6.67
N CYS A 174 0.68 -2.16 -6.59
CA CYS A 174 0.36 -2.86 -5.36
C CYS A 174 0.61 -4.35 -5.52
N LEU A 175 1.50 -4.89 -4.69
CA LEU A 175 1.58 -6.34 -4.50
C LEU A 175 0.39 -6.76 -3.66
N TRP A 176 -0.61 -7.34 -4.33
CA TRP A 176 -1.88 -7.78 -3.75
C TRP A 176 -1.90 -9.31 -3.76
N SER A 177 -1.94 -9.94 -2.59
CA SER A 177 -1.89 -11.39 -2.47
C SER A 177 -2.83 -11.93 -1.39
N ASP A 178 -3.61 -12.96 -1.73
CA ASP A 178 -4.46 -13.67 -0.77
C ASP A 178 -3.70 -14.64 0.14
N GLU A 179 -2.38 -14.63 0.11
CA GLU A 179 -1.52 -15.32 1.08
C GLU A 179 -0.10 -14.75 0.93
N LEU A 180 0.28 -13.77 1.76
CA LEU A 180 1.58 -13.11 1.65
C LEU A 180 2.75 -14.01 2.05
N SER A 181 2.50 -15.19 2.62
CA SER A 181 3.59 -16.08 3.04
C SER A 181 4.51 -16.51 1.91
N ALA A 182 4.01 -16.63 0.68
CA ALA A 182 4.85 -16.87 -0.49
C ALA A 182 5.84 -15.72 -0.73
N TRP A 183 5.37 -14.47 -0.64
CA TRP A 183 6.21 -13.28 -0.74
C TRP A 183 7.27 -13.26 0.37
N PHE A 184 6.90 -13.56 1.61
CA PHE A 184 7.87 -13.66 2.71
C PHE A 184 8.90 -14.79 2.57
N LYS A 185 8.51 -15.91 1.94
CA LYS A 185 9.42 -17.04 1.70
C LYS A 185 10.41 -16.75 0.58
N ASN A 186 10.02 -15.94 -0.41
CA ASN A 186 10.85 -15.62 -1.58
C ASN A 186 12.10 -14.82 -1.23
N PHE A 187 12.09 -14.01 -0.15
CA PHE A 187 13.26 -13.27 0.32
C PHE A 187 14.53 -14.11 0.53
N ASN A 188 14.39 -15.42 0.82
CA ASN A 188 15.53 -16.33 1.03
C ASN A 188 15.80 -17.27 -0.16
N ARG A 189 14.94 -17.29 -1.18
CA ARG A 189 14.95 -18.37 -2.17
C ARG A 189 15.95 -18.14 -3.30
N TYR A 190 16.35 -16.90 -3.56
CA TYR A 190 17.08 -16.57 -4.78
C TYR A 190 18.44 -15.87 -4.61
N ASN A 191 18.72 -15.15 -3.51
CA ASN A 191 20.04 -14.57 -3.23
C ASN A 191 20.13 -14.00 -1.80
N ASN A 192 21.27 -14.18 -1.13
CA ASN A 192 21.60 -13.68 0.22
C ASN A 192 21.22 -12.19 0.45
N GLY A 193 19.97 -11.87 0.81
CA GLY A 193 19.52 -10.55 1.29
C GLY A 193 19.19 -9.47 0.23
N SER A 194 19.39 -9.74 -1.06
CA SER A 194 19.20 -8.73 -2.12
C SER A 194 17.73 -8.27 -2.31
N GLU A 195 16.76 -9.17 -2.15
CA GLU A 195 15.34 -8.82 -2.27
C GLU A 195 14.87 -7.96 -1.09
N GLU A 196 15.34 -8.24 0.13
CA GLU A 196 15.00 -7.45 1.32
C GLU A 196 15.47 -6.00 1.15
N GLN A 197 16.70 -5.81 0.66
CA GLN A 197 17.23 -4.49 0.36
C GLN A 197 16.41 -3.74 -0.70
N PHE A 198 15.93 -4.45 -1.73
CA PHE A 198 15.03 -3.87 -2.72
C PHE A 198 13.74 -3.35 -2.06
N TRP A 199 13.05 -4.17 -1.27
CA TRP A 199 11.79 -3.77 -0.62
C TRP A 199 12.00 -2.70 0.46
N LEU A 200 13.15 -2.68 1.14
CA LEU A 200 13.56 -1.59 2.05
C LEU A 200 13.80 -0.28 1.30
N SER A 201 14.38 -0.33 0.10
CA SER A 201 14.60 0.83 -0.77
C SER A 201 13.27 1.39 -1.26
N VAL A 202 12.40 0.52 -1.76
CA VAL A 202 11.05 0.85 -2.25
C VAL A 202 10.18 1.44 -1.14
N PHE A 203 10.23 0.91 0.07
CA PHE A 203 9.49 1.46 1.21
C PHE A 203 9.82 2.94 1.45
N ASN A 204 11.08 3.34 1.24
CA ASN A 204 11.53 4.72 1.40
C ASN A 204 11.41 5.54 0.09
N ALA A 205 10.76 5.00 -0.93
CA ALA A 205 10.66 5.59 -2.27
C ALA A 205 12.03 6.01 -2.87
N LYS A 206 13.11 5.29 -2.52
CA LYS A 206 14.45 5.57 -3.02
C LYS A 206 14.58 5.16 -4.49
N PRO A 207 15.32 5.90 -5.33
CA PRO A 207 15.50 5.56 -6.73
C PRO A 207 15.92 4.10 -6.91
N THR A 208 15.28 3.42 -7.85
CA THR A 208 15.59 2.03 -8.19
C THR A 208 16.25 1.99 -9.56
N ILE A 209 17.42 1.35 -9.62
CA ILE A 209 18.20 1.16 -10.84
C ILE A 209 18.33 -0.35 -11.06
N SER A 210 17.96 -0.81 -12.24
CA SER A 210 18.11 -2.20 -12.64
C SER A 210 18.88 -2.28 -13.95
N ASP A 211 20.18 -2.52 -13.83
CA ASP A 211 21.11 -2.74 -14.95
C ASP A 211 21.24 -4.24 -15.22
N ARG A 212 20.66 -4.74 -16.33
CA ARG A 212 20.81 -6.14 -16.75
C ARG A 212 21.43 -6.24 -18.14
N LYS A 213 22.35 -7.20 -18.30
CA LYS A 213 23.04 -7.50 -19.57
C LYS A 213 22.10 -7.96 -20.70
N SER A 214 20.92 -8.49 -20.40
CA SER A 214 19.97 -9.05 -21.39
C SER A 214 18.85 -8.08 -21.81
N SER A 215 18.68 -6.96 -21.11
CA SER A 215 17.76 -5.89 -21.51
C SER A 215 18.52 -4.85 -22.33
N GLN A 216 17.99 -4.43 -23.48
CA GLN A 216 18.61 -3.39 -24.33
C GLN A 216 18.75 -2.02 -23.62
N SER A 217 18.07 -1.81 -22.48
CA SER A 217 18.09 -0.57 -21.71
C SER A 217 18.08 -0.84 -20.20
N SER A 218 18.87 -0.07 -19.44
CA SER A 218 18.77 0.06 -17.99
C SER A 218 17.39 0.63 -17.61
N ILE A 219 16.78 0.11 -16.53
CA ILE A 219 15.56 0.67 -15.97
C ILE A 219 15.94 1.59 -14.81
N PHE A 220 15.59 2.87 -14.93
CA PHE A 220 15.75 3.87 -13.88
C PHE A 220 14.39 4.39 -13.43
N ILE A 221 14.01 4.11 -12.18
CA ILE A 221 12.79 4.63 -11.57
C ILE A 221 13.20 5.62 -10.50
N LYS A 222 13.00 6.91 -10.78
CA LYS A 222 13.36 8.01 -9.88
C LYS A 222 12.63 7.94 -8.53
N ARG A 223 11.36 7.52 -8.53
CA ARG A 223 10.54 7.42 -7.32
C ARG A 223 9.63 6.20 -7.39
N PRO A 224 10.09 5.01 -6.94
CA PRO A 224 9.25 3.83 -6.93
C PRO A 224 8.12 4.00 -5.93
N TYR A 225 6.94 3.49 -6.30
CA TYR A 225 5.78 3.35 -5.46
C TYR A 225 5.26 1.93 -5.59
N ILE A 226 5.46 1.13 -4.54
CA ILE A 226 4.93 -0.23 -4.50
C ILE A 226 4.42 -0.45 -3.09
N SER A 227 3.10 -0.50 -2.92
CA SER A 227 2.50 -0.91 -1.65
C SER A 227 2.33 -2.43 -1.62
N VAL A 228 2.26 -2.99 -0.42
CA VAL A 228 2.05 -4.42 -0.22
C VAL A 228 0.81 -4.58 0.66
N VAL A 229 -0.14 -5.38 0.20
CA VAL A 229 -1.27 -5.78 1.05
C VAL A 229 -1.62 -7.23 0.81
N GLY A 230 -2.01 -7.91 1.87
CA GLY A 230 -2.50 -9.26 1.74
C GLY A 230 -2.77 -9.92 3.07
N THR A 231 -3.12 -11.19 2.99
CA THR A 231 -3.54 -11.96 4.16
C THR A 231 -2.44 -12.91 4.61
N ILE A 232 -2.36 -13.17 5.92
CA ILE A 232 -1.39 -14.08 6.52
C ILE A 232 -2.09 -14.96 7.55
N GLN A 233 -1.71 -16.23 7.60
CA GLN A 233 -2.12 -17.12 8.69
C GLN A 233 -1.24 -16.91 9.92
N GLN A 234 -1.85 -16.87 11.11
CA GLN A 234 -1.13 -16.66 12.38
C GLN A 234 0.11 -17.54 12.57
N LYS A 235 0.05 -18.81 12.13
CA LYS A 235 1.17 -19.77 12.26
C LYS A 235 2.45 -19.31 11.56
N ILE A 236 2.32 -18.54 10.49
CA ILE A 236 3.44 -18.11 9.64
C ILE A 236 4.22 -16.99 10.31
N LEU A 237 3.60 -16.24 11.22
CA LEU A 237 4.30 -15.19 11.96
C LEU A 237 5.48 -15.76 12.76
N GLY A 238 5.32 -16.92 13.38
CA GLY A 238 6.42 -17.58 14.08
C GLY A 238 7.64 -17.86 13.19
N GLU A 239 7.46 -18.01 11.87
CA GLU A 239 8.54 -18.14 10.89
C GLU A 239 9.11 -16.78 10.48
N LEU A 240 8.28 -15.74 10.37
CA LEU A 240 8.70 -14.37 10.03
C LEU A 240 9.61 -13.75 11.09
N GLY A 241 9.38 -14.13 12.35
CA GLY A 241 10.19 -13.68 13.48
C GLY A 241 11.55 -14.34 13.61
N LYS A 242 11.84 -15.41 12.85
CA LYS A 242 13.09 -16.18 12.99
C LYS A 242 14.17 -15.69 12.01
N GLY A 243 15.42 -15.68 12.46
CA GLY A 243 16.61 -15.39 11.64
C GLY A 243 16.98 -13.90 11.57
N GLU A 244 17.80 -13.54 10.57
CA GLU A 244 18.31 -12.17 10.36
C GLU A 244 17.22 -11.11 10.05
N ARG A 245 16.01 -11.56 9.75
CA ARG A 245 14.85 -10.74 9.36
C ARG A 245 14.32 -9.83 10.46
N ALA A 246 14.45 -10.26 11.71
CA ALA A 246 14.10 -9.42 12.86
C ALA A 246 15.14 -8.31 13.08
N ASN A 247 16.37 -8.46 12.56
CA ASN A 247 17.49 -7.56 12.84
C ASN A 247 17.71 -6.49 11.75
N ASN A 248 17.09 -6.63 10.56
CA ASN A 248 17.24 -5.67 9.46
C ASN A 248 16.16 -4.56 9.44
N GLY A 249 15.22 -4.61 10.39
CA GLY A 249 14.10 -3.67 10.56
C GLY A 249 13.02 -3.74 9.47
N PHE A 250 13.00 -4.78 8.63
CA PHE A 250 11.97 -4.96 7.61
C PHE A 250 10.59 -5.19 8.23
N ILE A 251 10.54 -6.03 9.27
CA ILE A 251 9.30 -6.36 10.00
C ILE A 251 8.67 -5.10 10.63
N ASP A 252 9.49 -4.17 11.13
CA ASP A 252 9.05 -2.90 11.72
C ASP A 252 8.28 -2.01 10.72
N ARG A 253 8.43 -2.29 9.42
CA ARG A 253 7.72 -1.57 8.35
C ARG A 253 6.40 -2.23 7.99
N ILE A 254 6.03 -3.38 8.54
CA ILE A 254 4.78 -4.04 8.21
C ILE A 254 3.72 -3.69 9.27
N LEU A 255 2.61 -3.12 8.81
CA LEU A 255 1.42 -2.89 9.63
C LEU A 255 0.65 -4.20 9.76
N PHE A 256 0.74 -4.81 10.93
CA PHE A 256 0.04 -6.05 11.27
C PHE A 256 -1.34 -5.74 11.81
N VAL A 257 -2.37 -6.27 11.16
CA VAL A 257 -3.77 -6.10 11.58
C VAL A 257 -4.27 -7.42 12.13
N MET A 258 -4.46 -7.48 13.43
CA MET A 258 -4.78 -8.70 14.17
C MET A 258 -5.90 -8.42 15.19
N PRO A 259 -7.17 -8.63 14.82
CA PRO A 259 -8.28 -8.48 15.76
C PRO A 259 -8.13 -9.45 16.93
N GLN A 260 -8.40 -8.99 18.16
CA GLN A 260 -8.20 -9.77 19.40
C GLN A 260 -8.98 -11.09 19.43
N SER A 261 -10.21 -11.12 18.90
CA SER A 261 -11.05 -12.31 18.86
C SER A 261 -11.98 -12.30 17.66
N VAL A 262 -11.58 -12.97 16.58
CA VAL A 262 -12.50 -13.27 15.47
C VAL A 262 -13.21 -14.58 15.77
N GLN A 263 -14.29 -14.53 16.56
CA GLN A 263 -15.26 -15.62 16.54
C GLN A 263 -15.76 -15.82 15.10
N LYS A 264 -16.11 -17.05 14.74
CA LYS A 264 -16.63 -17.31 13.40
C LYS A 264 -17.98 -16.59 13.30
N SER A 265 -18.04 -15.57 12.44
CA SER A 265 -19.29 -14.84 12.17
C SER A 265 -20.37 -15.81 11.71
N ARG A 266 -21.56 -15.67 12.28
CA ARG A 266 -22.74 -16.41 11.80
C ARG A 266 -23.19 -15.77 10.50
N TRP A 267 -23.79 -16.58 9.63
CA TRP A 267 -24.43 -16.04 8.44
C TRP A 267 -25.55 -15.08 8.82
N SER A 268 -25.71 -14.06 7.98
CA SER A 268 -26.71 -13.00 8.13
C SER A 268 -27.50 -12.94 6.84
N ASP A 269 -28.82 -12.78 6.95
CA ASP A 269 -29.70 -12.57 5.80
C ASP A 269 -29.70 -11.09 5.35
N ARG A 270 -28.96 -10.21 6.06
CA ARG A 270 -28.86 -8.80 5.70
C ARG A 270 -27.95 -8.64 4.48
N GLU A 271 -28.54 -8.20 3.38
CA GLU A 271 -27.78 -7.83 2.19
C GLU A 271 -27.03 -6.50 2.39
N THR A 272 -25.88 -6.37 1.72
CA THR A 272 -25.16 -5.09 1.69
C THR A 272 -25.84 -4.19 0.67
N PRO A 273 -26.25 -2.97 1.04
CA PRO A 273 -26.87 -2.06 0.09
C PRO A 273 -25.92 -1.80 -1.10
N GLU A 274 -26.42 -1.93 -2.33
CA GLU A 274 -25.64 -1.71 -3.56
C GLU A 274 -24.98 -0.31 -3.58
N GLU A 275 -25.66 0.67 -2.98
CA GLU A 275 -25.16 2.03 -2.77
C GLU A 275 -23.78 2.07 -2.09
N MET A 276 -23.48 1.14 -1.18
CA MET A 276 -22.19 1.13 -0.46
C MET A 276 -21.03 0.78 -1.40
N GLU A 277 -21.23 -0.18 -2.29
CA GLU A 277 -20.24 -0.56 -3.28
C GLU A 277 -20.06 0.57 -4.31
N GLN A 278 -21.15 1.16 -4.79
CA GLN A 278 -21.10 2.28 -5.72
C GLN A 278 -20.45 3.53 -5.10
N GLU A 279 -20.71 3.83 -3.82
CA GLU A 279 -20.06 4.93 -3.10
C GLU A 279 -18.56 4.67 -2.96
N TRP A 280 -18.15 3.44 -2.62
CA TRP A 280 -16.74 3.08 -2.54
C TRP A 280 -16.04 3.19 -3.90
N GLN A 281 -16.65 2.67 -4.97
CA GLN A 281 -16.16 2.78 -6.33
C GLN A 281 -16.00 4.25 -6.75
N ARG A 282 -16.95 5.13 -6.40
CA ARG A 282 -16.84 6.58 -6.66
C ARG A 282 -15.69 7.25 -5.91
N ILE A 283 -15.49 6.89 -4.63
CA ILE A 283 -14.40 7.44 -3.80
C ILE A 283 -13.03 7.07 -4.39
N ILE A 284 -12.81 5.78 -4.69
CA ILE A 284 -11.54 5.31 -5.26
C ILE A 284 -11.38 5.75 -6.71
N GLY A 285 -12.45 5.71 -7.51
CA GLY A 285 -12.46 6.19 -8.89
C GLY A 285 -11.99 7.64 -8.99
N ARG A 286 -12.44 8.52 -8.10
CA ARG A 286 -12.00 9.92 -8.05
C ARG A 286 -10.49 10.08 -7.82
N LEU A 287 -9.81 9.13 -7.18
CA LEU A 287 -8.34 9.12 -7.00
C LEU A 287 -7.61 8.45 -8.17
N ILE A 288 -8.21 7.40 -8.76
CA ILE A 288 -7.67 6.70 -9.92
C ILE A 288 -7.72 7.58 -11.19
N GLU A 289 -8.81 8.32 -11.37
CA GLU A 289 -9.10 9.12 -12.57
C GLU A 289 -8.48 10.52 -12.52
N GLN A 290 -7.74 10.87 -11.46
CA GLN A 290 -7.05 12.16 -11.40
C GLN A 290 -6.04 12.29 -12.54
N GLU A 291 -6.14 13.40 -13.26
CA GLU A 291 -5.12 13.80 -14.21
C GLU A 291 -3.76 13.91 -13.53
N CYS A 292 -2.77 13.34 -14.18
CA CYS A 292 -1.39 13.28 -13.73
C CYS A 292 -0.56 14.12 -14.70
N GLU A 293 0.17 15.10 -14.18
CA GLU A 293 1.05 15.93 -14.99
C GLU A 293 2.36 15.17 -15.29
N PHE A 294 2.85 15.28 -16.52
CA PHE A 294 4.12 14.70 -16.94
C PHE A 294 5.03 15.81 -17.47
N ASN A 295 6.31 15.74 -17.13
CA ASN A 295 7.30 16.69 -17.66
C ASN A 295 7.71 16.33 -19.11
N GLU A 296 8.56 17.15 -19.71
CA GLU A 296 9.08 16.95 -21.08
C GLU A 296 9.82 15.61 -21.26
N GLN A 297 10.34 15.02 -20.18
CA GLN A 297 11.01 13.71 -20.19
C GLN A 297 10.03 12.53 -19.97
N GLY A 298 8.72 12.80 -19.86
CA GLY A 298 7.72 11.79 -19.56
C GLY A 298 7.73 11.30 -18.11
N GLU A 299 8.36 12.03 -17.18
CA GLU A 299 8.31 11.73 -15.75
C GLU A 299 7.05 12.33 -15.10
N LEU A 300 6.37 11.52 -14.29
CA LEU A 300 5.22 11.95 -13.49
C LEU A 300 5.62 13.04 -12.49
N GLN A 301 4.91 14.16 -12.50
CA GLN A 301 5.04 15.25 -11.54
C GLN A 301 4.00 15.11 -10.43
N SER A 302 4.45 14.67 -9.25
CA SER A 302 3.58 14.55 -8.09
C SER A 302 3.22 15.92 -7.49
N HIS A 303 1.96 16.12 -7.15
CA HIS A 303 1.53 17.27 -6.34
C HIS A 303 2.03 17.10 -4.90
N ARG A 304 2.75 18.10 -4.39
CA ARG A 304 3.33 18.06 -3.04
C ARG A 304 2.44 18.86 -2.11
N LEU A 305 1.79 18.18 -1.17
CA LEU A 305 0.89 18.80 -0.20
C LEU A 305 1.71 19.20 1.03
N PRO A 306 1.90 20.51 1.31
CA PRO A 306 2.50 20.95 2.55
C PRO A 306 1.56 20.71 3.73
N PHE A 307 2.10 20.69 4.93
CA PHE A 307 1.29 20.77 6.15
C PHE A 307 0.94 22.24 6.44
N ARG A 308 -0.32 22.51 6.78
CA ARG A 308 -0.70 23.81 7.35
C ARG A 308 0.05 24.02 8.67
N GLU A 309 0.26 25.28 9.06
CA GLU A 309 1.09 25.62 10.22
C GLU A 309 0.62 24.91 11.51
N ALA A 310 -0.68 24.96 11.82
CA ALA A 310 -1.24 24.28 12.98
C ALA A 310 -1.12 22.75 12.91
N ALA A 311 -1.26 22.16 11.71
CA ALA A 311 -1.09 20.73 11.48
C ALA A 311 0.36 20.29 11.72
N LYS A 312 1.31 21.11 11.27
CA LYS A 312 2.74 20.88 11.46
C LYS A 312 3.14 20.98 12.93
N GLN A 313 2.59 21.95 13.67
CA GLN A 313 2.82 22.06 15.12
C GLN A 313 2.32 20.82 15.86
N GLU A 314 1.12 20.33 15.53
CA GLU A 314 0.56 19.09 16.11
C GLU A 314 1.47 17.88 15.82
N LEU A 315 1.90 17.71 14.57
CA LEU A 315 2.77 16.62 14.15
C LEU A 315 4.10 16.63 14.92
N TYR A 316 4.71 17.81 15.10
CA TYR A 316 5.98 17.95 15.82
C TYR A 316 5.81 17.74 17.33
N ALA A 317 4.70 18.19 17.91
CA ALA A 317 4.39 17.93 19.31
C ALA A 317 4.28 16.43 19.58
N TRP A 318 3.56 15.69 18.73
CA TRP A 318 3.51 14.23 18.80
C TRP A 318 4.90 13.60 18.61
N GLN A 319 5.67 14.06 17.62
CA GLN A 319 6.99 13.49 17.33
C GLN A 319 7.97 13.68 18.49
N HIS A 320 7.98 14.84 19.15
CA HIS A 320 8.83 15.06 20.32
C HIS A 320 8.48 14.12 21.48
N GLU A 321 7.19 13.80 21.66
CA GLU A 321 6.77 12.84 22.67
C GLU A 321 7.15 11.40 22.28
N ASN A 322 7.01 11.04 21.01
CA ASN A 322 7.49 9.76 20.48
C ASN A 322 9.01 9.61 20.67
N ALA A 323 9.79 10.66 20.39
CA ALA A 323 11.23 10.67 20.59
C ALA A 323 11.62 10.41 22.05
N ARG A 324 10.91 11.02 23.02
CA ARG A 324 11.11 10.72 24.45
C ARG A 324 10.82 9.27 24.80
N LYS A 325 9.76 8.68 24.22
CA LYS A 325 9.47 7.25 24.41
C LYS A 325 10.59 6.38 23.86
N CYS A 326 11.12 6.71 22.67
CA CYS A 326 12.28 6.03 22.09
C CYS A 326 13.51 6.11 23.00
N ASP A 327 13.82 7.29 23.57
CA ASP A 327 14.98 7.47 24.45
C ASP A 327 14.89 6.64 25.75
N LEU A 328 13.67 6.34 26.20
CA LEU A 328 13.39 5.57 27.42
C LEU A 328 13.19 4.07 27.15
N GLU A 329 13.00 3.67 25.90
CA GLU A 329 12.71 2.29 25.52
C GLU A 329 14.02 1.47 25.44
N SER A 330 14.06 0.37 26.19
CA SER A 330 15.21 -0.54 26.21
C SER A 330 15.05 -1.74 25.28
N ASN A 331 13.84 -1.98 24.78
CA ASN A 331 13.55 -3.03 23.81
C ASN A 331 13.79 -2.54 22.38
N GLU A 332 14.88 -3.02 21.77
CA GLU A 332 15.26 -2.67 20.39
C GLU A 332 14.16 -2.92 19.35
N ALA A 333 13.31 -3.93 19.54
CA ALA A 333 12.21 -4.21 18.60
C ALA A 333 11.11 -3.14 18.65
N LEU A 334 10.78 -2.64 19.85
CA LEU A 334 9.81 -1.56 20.03
C LEU A 334 10.37 -0.23 19.55
N LEU A 335 11.65 0.02 19.80
CA LEU A 335 12.36 1.18 19.27
C LEU A 335 12.29 1.22 17.74
N GLY A 336 12.51 0.07 17.08
CA GLY A 336 12.36 -0.08 15.63
C GLY A 336 10.97 0.36 15.15
N ILE A 337 9.92 -0.12 15.81
CA ILE A 337 8.52 0.22 15.52
C ILE A 337 8.24 1.71 15.73
N TYR A 338 8.59 2.28 16.89
CA TYR A 338 8.36 3.70 17.19
C TYR A 338 9.06 4.63 16.18
N CYS A 339 10.26 4.26 15.73
CA CYS A 339 10.95 5.00 14.66
C CYS A 339 10.21 4.93 13.31
N LYS A 340 9.50 3.84 13.01
CA LYS A 340 8.71 3.71 11.77
C LYS A 340 7.34 4.37 11.87
N LEU A 341 6.76 4.49 13.06
CA LEU A 341 5.51 5.23 13.26
C LEU A 341 5.64 6.70 12.84
N GLU A 342 6.80 7.32 13.03
CA GLU A 342 7.04 8.70 12.56
C GLU A 342 6.84 8.84 11.04
N ILE A 343 7.28 7.84 10.27
CA ILE A 343 7.09 7.80 8.81
C ILE A 343 5.60 7.54 8.50
N TYR A 344 4.98 6.62 9.23
CA TYR A 344 3.60 6.22 8.99
C TYR A 344 2.59 7.33 9.27
N ILE A 345 2.75 8.13 10.32
CA ILE A 345 1.82 9.24 10.60
C ILE A 345 1.81 10.25 9.46
N ILE A 346 2.97 10.55 8.86
CA ILE A 346 3.03 11.46 7.70
C ILE A 346 2.26 10.86 6.52
N ARG A 347 2.39 9.54 6.28
CA ARG A 347 1.69 8.83 5.21
C ARG A 347 0.19 8.76 5.47
N PHE A 348 -0.21 8.42 6.70
CA PHE A 348 -1.60 8.38 7.12
C PHE A 348 -2.25 9.75 7.01
N ALA A 349 -1.56 10.83 7.40
CA ALA A 349 -2.09 12.19 7.29
C ALA A 349 -2.40 12.56 5.83
N LEU A 350 -1.55 12.18 4.87
CA LEU A 350 -1.84 12.36 3.44
C LEU A 350 -3.01 11.51 2.97
N ILE A 351 -3.03 10.21 3.34
CA ILE A 351 -4.10 9.28 2.95
C ILE A 351 -5.45 9.77 3.47
N ILE A 352 -5.50 10.19 4.73
CA ILE A 352 -6.70 10.70 5.39
C ILE A 352 -7.12 12.05 4.78
N GLN A 353 -6.19 12.97 4.51
CA GLN A 353 -6.49 14.24 3.85
C GLN A 353 -7.17 14.02 2.49
N LEU A 354 -6.61 13.12 1.67
CA LEU A 354 -7.17 12.84 0.35
C LEU A 354 -8.46 12.03 0.41
N ALA A 355 -8.63 11.14 1.40
CA ALA A 355 -9.91 10.48 1.66
C ALA A 355 -11.00 11.47 2.08
N ARG A 356 -10.68 12.43 2.94
CA ARG A 356 -11.61 13.50 3.35
C ARG A 356 -11.97 14.39 2.16
N TRP A 357 -11.00 14.73 1.31
CA TRP A 357 -11.24 15.49 0.09
C TRP A 357 -12.16 14.75 -0.90
N THR A 358 -11.94 13.46 -1.17
CA THR A 358 -12.81 12.69 -2.07
C THR A 358 -14.24 12.62 -1.56
N CYS A 359 -14.41 12.59 -0.23
CA CYS A 359 -15.70 12.60 0.45
C CYS A 359 -16.33 13.99 0.57
N GLY A 360 -15.61 15.08 0.23
CA GLY A 360 -16.11 16.46 0.29
C GLY A 360 -16.00 17.12 1.67
N GLU A 361 -15.19 16.58 2.57
CA GLU A 361 -15.01 17.11 3.95
C GLU A 361 -13.90 18.15 4.06
N CYS A 362 -13.03 18.29 3.05
CA CYS A 362 -11.95 19.28 3.01
C CYS A 362 -11.44 19.53 1.58
N ASP A 363 -10.49 20.47 1.43
CA ASP A 363 -9.70 20.64 0.20
C ASP A 363 -8.51 19.66 0.14
N LYS A 364 -7.74 19.74 -0.96
CA LYS A 364 -6.50 18.97 -1.19
C LYS A 364 -5.28 19.87 -1.42
N GLU A 365 -5.32 21.11 -0.94
CA GLU A 365 -4.22 22.07 -1.14
C GLU A 365 -3.10 21.85 -0.12
N ALA A 366 -3.46 21.52 1.13
CA ALA A 366 -2.53 21.27 2.22
C ALA A 366 -3.11 20.29 3.24
N ILE A 367 -2.25 19.54 3.91
CA ILE A 367 -2.65 18.65 5.02
C ILE A 367 -3.02 19.52 6.22
N ASP A 368 -4.26 19.39 6.69
CA ASP A 368 -4.81 20.14 7.81
C ASP A 368 -4.61 19.41 9.17
N ILE A 369 -4.94 20.11 10.25
CA ILE A 369 -4.73 19.61 11.62
C ILE A 369 -5.63 18.40 11.93
N GLU A 370 -6.82 18.34 11.35
CA GLU A 370 -7.77 17.25 11.57
C GLU A 370 -7.23 15.95 10.95
N SER A 371 -6.66 16.01 9.75
CA SER A 371 -6.00 14.85 9.13
C SER A 371 -4.78 14.37 9.93
N VAL A 372 -4.02 15.28 10.54
CA VAL A 372 -2.90 14.92 11.42
C VAL A 372 -3.37 14.26 12.70
N ARG A 373 -4.42 14.78 13.34
CA ARG A 373 -4.98 14.18 14.56
C ARG A 373 -5.51 12.77 14.33
N ARG A 374 -6.25 12.57 13.24
CA ARG A 374 -6.74 11.24 12.84
C ARG A 374 -5.60 10.28 12.49
N ALA A 375 -4.51 10.79 11.90
CA ALA A 375 -3.32 9.99 11.64
C ALA A 375 -2.60 9.58 12.94
N ILE A 376 -2.54 10.46 13.93
CA ILE A 376 -2.01 10.19 15.27
C ILE A 376 -2.89 9.17 16.01
N GLU A 377 -4.22 9.29 15.92
CA GLU A 377 -5.16 8.34 16.54
C GLU A 377 -5.02 6.92 15.98
N LEU A 378 -4.66 6.80 14.70
CA LEU A 378 -4.43 5.52 14.02
C LEU A 378 -3.09 4.85 14.37
N ALA A 379 -2.09 5.63 14.81
CA ALA A 379 -0.70 5.19 15.02
C ALA A 379 -0.42 4.84 16.48
#